data_AF-A0A1F9RD00-F1
#
_entry.id   AF-A0A1F9RD00-F1
#
_cell.length_a   1.000
_cell.length_b   1.000
_cell.length_c   1.000
_cell.angle_alpha   90.00
_cell.angle_beta   90.00
_cell.angle_gamma   90.00
#
_symmetry.space_group_name_H-M   'P 1'
#
loop_
_entity.id
_entity.type
_entity.pdbx_description
1 polymer ?
#
loop_
_entity_poly.entity_id
_entity_poly.type
_entity_poly.pdbx_seq_one_letter_code
_entity_poly.pdbx_strand_id
1 'polypeptide(L)'
;MDNAAAAKASVRLIVNLTDQRLLVVSPELNGVFKLSSGLGPDHLTPGSGRCYAPDFIEEMHYSSLYNKAPMPNSIFFNGNIAMHGTNAEQLLGQPASHGCIRLSKADAKAVYGVVKAHGKANASICVVGKTPVK
;
A
#
# COMPACT_ATOMS: atom_id res chain seq x y z
N MET A 1 -17.75 10.65 1.27
CA MET A 1 -17.51 10.54 -0.18
C MET A 1 -16.12 9.87 -0.28
N ASP A 2 -15.90 8.60 -0.61
CA ASP A 2 -16.56 7.69 -1.53
C ASP A 2 -16.36 6.20 -1.14
N ASN A 3 -17.38 5.58 -0.54
CA ASN A 3 -17.39 4.12 -0.37
C ASN A 3 -17.98 3.41 -1.61
N ALA A 4 -18.80 4.10 -2.40
CA ALA A 4 -19.50 3.54 -3.56
C ALA A 4 -18.58 3.35 -4.78
N ALA A 5 -17.64 4.27 -5.04
CA ALA A 5 -16.65 4.12 -6.11
C ALA A 5 -15.65 2.98 -5.80
N ALA A 6 -15.23 2.86 -4.54
CA ALA A 6 -14.38 1.76 -4.06
C ALA A 6 -15.04 0.38 -4.16
N ALA A 7 -16.37 0.31 -4.12
CA ALA A 7 -17.13 -0.92 -4.31
C ALA A 7 -17.23 -1.36 -5.78
N LYS A 8 -17.04 -0.44 -6.74
CA LYS A 8 -17.09 -0.72 -8.18
C LYS A 8 -15.72 -0.96 -8.83
N ALA A 9 -14.63 -0.67 -8.12
CA ALA A 9 -13.26 -0.91 -8.60
C ALA A 9 -13.02 -2.41 -8.84
N SER A 10 -12.45 -2.77 -10.00
CA SER A 10 -12.09 -4.16 -10.32
C SER A 10 -10.87 -4.64 -9.53
N VAL A 11 -10.05 -3.72 -9.03
CA VAL A 11 -8.95 -4.00 -8.11
C VAL A 11 -9.20 -3.28 -6.79
N ARG A 12 -9.39 -4.03 -5.71
CA ARG A 12 -9.59 -3.51 -4.36
C ARG A 12 -8.44 -3.92 -3.46
N LEU A 13 -7.81 -2.93 -2.86
CA LEU A 13 -6.69 -3.06 -1.94
C LEU A 13 -7.11 -2.51 -0.58
N ILE A 14 -7.24 -3.37 0.42
CA ILE A 14 -7.63 -2.96 1.77
C ILE A 14 -6.43 -3.11 2.70
N VAL A 15 -5.86 -1.98 3.08
CA VAL A 15 -4.76 -1.85 4.03
C VAL A 15 -5.34 -1.82 5.43
N ASN A 16 -5.16 -2.89 6.20
CA ASN A 16 -5.49 -2.94 7.60
C ASN A 16 -4.24 -2.62 8.43
N LEU A 17 -4.22 -1.43 9.03
CA LEU A 17 -3.11 -0.95 9.84
C LEU A 17 -3.01 -1.67 11.19
N THR A 18 -4.13 -2.14 11.75
CA THR A 18 -4.12 -2.81 13.05
C THR A 18 -3.43 -4.18 12.94
N ASP A 19 -3.81 -4.96 11.93
CA ASP A 19 -3.32 -6.33 11.74
C ASP A 19 -2.04 -6.41 10.89
N GLN A 20 -1.63 -5.27 10.31
CA GLN A 20 -0.51 -5.17 9.38
C GLN A 20 -0.69 -6.15 8.20
N ARG A 21 -1.88 -6.11 7.59
CA ARG A 21 -2.26 -6.94 6.45
C ARG A 21 -2.83 -6.11 5.31
N LEU A 22 -2.51 -6.53 4.08
CA LEU A 22 -3.14 -6.07 2.86
C LEU A 22 -4.05 -7.18 2.36
N LEU A 23 -5.35 -6.92 2.26
CA LEU A 23 -6.27 -7.76 1.48
C LEU A 23 -6.31 -7.23 0.04
N VAL A 24 -6.08 -8.13 -0.92
CA VAL A 24 -6.17 -7.87 -2.36
C VAL A 24 -7.36 -8.63 -2.91
N VAL A 25 -8.20 -7.94 -3.67
CA VAL A 25 -9.35 -8.53 -4.38
C VAL A 25 -9.36 -8.02 -5.82
N SER A 26 -9.07 -8.90 -6.78
CA SER A 26 -9.21 -8.69 -8.22
C SER A 26 -9.56 -10.02 -8.92
N PRO A 27 -9.90 -10.01 -10.23
CA PRO A 27 -10.13 -11.26 -10.97
C PRO A 27 -8.92 -12.21 -10.98
N GLU A 28 -7.70 -11.67 -11.07
CA GLU A 28 -6.45 -12.45 -11.18
C GLU A 28 -5.74 -12.68 -9.85
N LEU A 29 -6.04 -11.87 -8.83
CA LEU A 29 -5.34 -11.90 -7.54
C LEU A 29 -6.29 -11.71 -6.37
N ASN A 30 -6.44 -12.76 -5.56
CA ASN A 30 -7.16 -12.73 -4.29
C ASN A 30 -6.28 -13.29 -3.18
N GLY A 31 -6.04 -12.50 -2.13
CA GLY A 31 -5.17 -12.95 -1.05
C GLY A 31 -4.93 -11.93 0.03
N VAL A 32 -4.29 -12.38 1.12
CA VAL A 32 -3.91 -11.54 2.26
C VAL A 32 -2.39 -11.55 2.40
N PHE A 33 -1.77 -10.40 2.23
CA PHE A 33 -0.32 -10.23 2.33
C PHE A 33 0.07 -9.55 3.63
N LYS A 34 1.27 -9.85 4.14
CA LYS A 34 1.87 -9.08 5.21
C LYS A 34 2.28 -7.72 4.67
N LEU A 35 2.06 -6.67 5.45
CA LEU A 35 2.60 -5.34 5.15
C LEU A 35 3.37 -4.80 6.35
N SER A 36 4.11 -3.72 6.14
CA SER A 36 4.65 -2.90 7.21
C SER A 36 4.34 -1.44 6.96
N SER A 37 3.49 -0.87 7.81
CA SER A 37 3.09 0.54 7.75
C SER A 37 4.04 1.45 8.53
N GLY A 38 3.72 2.73 8.53
CA GLY A 38 4.43 3.78 9.23
C GLY A 38 4.45 3.58 10.74
N LEU A 39 5.62 3.75 11.36
CA LEU A 39 5.82 3.64 12.81
C LEU A 39 5.49 4.98 13.50
N GLY A 40 4.67 4.93 14.55
CA GLY A 40 4.35 6.12 15.33
C GLY A 40 5.42 6.50 16.36
N PRO A 41 5.35 7.74 16.90
CA PRO A 41 4.35 8.78 16.57
C PRO A 41 4.68 9.57 15.29
N ASP A 42 5.95 9.72 14.93
CA ASP A 42 6.39 10.71 13.93
C ASP A 42 6.17 10.29 12.48
N HIS A 43 5.91 9.00 12.24
CA HIS A 43 5.78 8.47 10.89
C HIS A 43 4.53 7.62 10.67
N LEU A 44 3.45 7.90 11.40
CA LEU A 44 2.20 7.18 11.25
C LEU A 44 1.70 7.23 9.79
N THR A 45 1.33 6.06 9.25
CA THR A 45 0.43 6.04 8.10
C THR A 45 -0.94 6.53 8.57
N PRO A 46 -1.54 7.58 7.98
CA PRO A 46 -2.84 8.08 8.40
C PRO A 46 -3.94 7.04 8.17
N GLY A 47 -4.37 6.36 9.24
CA GLY A 47 -5.56 5.52 9.25
C GLY A 47 -6.80 6.39 9.36
N SER A 48 -7.61 6.46 8.29
CA SER A 48 -8.77 7.35 8.25
C SER A 48 -10.08 6.67 7.84
N GLY A 49 -10.05 5.37 7.52
CA GLY A 49 -11.18 4.66 6.91
C GLY A 49 -11.50 5.15 5.49
N ARG A 50 -10.61 5.96 4.89
CA ARG A 50 -10.78 6.51 3.55
C ARG A 50 -10.25 5.54 2.50
N CYS A 51 -10.87 5.63 1.33
CA CYS A 51 -10.41 4.98 0.12
C CYS A 51 -9.86 6.02 -0.85
N TYR A 52 -8.81 5.64 -1.56
CA TYR A 52 -8.05 6.46 -2.48
C TYR A 52 -7.97 5.76 -3.83
N ALA A 53 -7.92 6.53 -4.92
CA ALA A 53 -7.43 6.02 -6.19
C ALA A 53 -5.90 6.17 -6.23
N PRO A 54 -5.16 5.33 -6.98
CA PRO A 54 -3.75 5.58 -7.23
C PRO A 54 -3.53 6.90 -7.99
N ASP A 55 -2.68 7.76 -7.43
CA ASP A 55 -2.25 9.02 -8.04
C ASP A 55 -1.37 8.71 -9.26
N PHE A 56 -0.33 7.90 -9.06
CA PHE A 56 0.57 7.39 -10.10
C PHE A 56 1.26 6.10 -9.67
N ILE A 57 1.81 5.38 -10.65
CA ILE A 57 2.50 4.12 -10.44
C ILE A 57 3.85 4.15 -11.16
N GLU A 58 4.88 3.60 -10.54
CA GLU A 58 6.24 3.52 -11.09
C GLU A 58 6.84 2.15 -10.79
N GLU A 59 7.41 1.50 -11.81
CA GLU A 59 8.02 0.18 -11.63
C GLU A 59 9.26 0.25 -10.72
N MET A 60 9.98 1.37 -10.77
CA MET A 60 11.08 1.65 -9.85
C MET A 60 11.06 3.13 -9.46
N HIS A 61 10.82 3.39 -8.17
CA HIS A 61 10.98 4.71 -7.59
C HIS A 61 12.20 4.72 -6.66
N TYR A 62 12.89 5.86 -6.55
CA TYR A 62 14.00 6.05 -5.62
C TYR A 62 13.67 7.20 -4.69
N SER A 63 13.54 6.93 -3.39
CA SER A 63 13.17 7.97 -2.44
C SER A 63 14.29 9.00 -2.26
N SER A 64 14.04 10.25 -2.65
CA SER A 64 14.96 11.37 -2.42
C SER A 64 15.14 11.68 -0.93
N LEU A 65 14.13 11.40 -0.10
CA LEU A 65 14.14 11.64 1.34
C LEU A 65 14.96 10.60 2.13
N TYR A 66 15.13 9.39 1.59
CA TYR A 66 15.80 8.28 2.27
C TYR A 66 17.00 7.77 1.48
N ASN A 67 17.96 8.64 1.18
CA ASN A 67 19.24 8.30 0.53
C ASN A 67 19.09 7.41 -0.73
N LYS A 68 18.14 7.75 -1.61
CA LYS A 68 17.81 6.97 -2.82
C LYS A 68 17.43 5.52 -2.53
N ALA A 69 16.76 5.27 -1.40
CA ALA A 69 16.24 3.94 -1.09
C ALA A 69 15.33 3.44 -2.22
N PRO A 70 15.57 2.21 -2.74
CA PRO A 70 14.79 1.67 -3.83
C PRO A 70 13.38 1.29 -3.35
N MET A 71 12.39 1.71 -4.13
CA MET A 71 10.96 1.44 -3.94
C MET A 71 10.43 0.77 -5.21
N PRO A 72 10.70 -0.53 -5.41
CA PRO A 72 10.19 -1.27 -6.55
C PRO A 72 8.66 -1.36 -6.52
N ASN A 73 8.04 -1.32 -7.69
CA ASN A 73 6.60 -1.51 -7.89
C ASN A 73 5.77 -0.53 -7.04
N SER A 74 6.11 0.75 -7.13
CA SER A 74 5.51 1.82 -6.33
C SER A 74 4.14 2.24 -6.87
N ILE A 75 3.18 2.36 -5.94
CA ILE A 75 1.82 2.84 -6.19
C ILE A 75 1.55 3.96 -5.19
N PHE A 76 1.60 5.22 -5.65
CA PHE A 76 1.28 6.39 -4.84
C PHE A 76 -0.23 6.60 -4.81
N PHE A 77 -0.79 6.93 -3.66
CA PHE A 77 -2.24 7.05 -3.51
C PHE A 77 -2.71 8.10 -2.50
N ASN A 78 -1.79 8.74 -1.77
CA ASN A 78 -2.15 9.79 -0.82
C ASN A 78 -0.95 10.75 -0.68
N GLY A 79 -0.69 11.52 -1.74
CA GLY A 79 0.46 12.43 -1.80
C GLY A 79 1.77 11.66 -1.79
N ASN A 80 2.57 11.79 -0.73
CA ASN A 80 3.87 11.15 -0.61
C ASN A 80 3.81 9.70 -0.06
N ILE A 81 2.61 9.17 0.19
CA ILE A 81 2.43 7.79 0.68
C ILE A 81 2.27 6.85 -0.51
N ALA A 82 3.11 5.82 -0.54
CA ALA A 82 3.08 4.77 -1.55
C ALA A 82 2.97 3.38 -0.93
N MET A 83 2.42 2.45 -1.71
CA MET A 83 2.61 1.01 -1.54
C MET A 83 3.78 0.56 -2.42
N HIS A 84 4.76 -0.14 -1.87
CA HIS A 84 5.93 -0.57 -2.64
C HIS A 84 6.63 -1.79 -2.01
N GLY A 85 7.48 -2.46 -2.79
CA GLY A 85 8.33 -3.55 -2.29
C GLY A 85 9.48 -3.06 -1.43
N THR A 86 9.95 -3.88 -0.49
CA THR A 86 11.07 -3.53 0.40
C THR A 86 12.17 -4.58 0.43
N ASN A 87 13.39 -4.16 0.79
CA ASN A 87 14.47 -5.08 1.16
C ASN A 87 14.37 -5.55 2.62
N ALA A 88 13.57 -4.87 3.45
CA ALA A 88 13.41 -5.17 4.87
C ALA A 88 12.21 -6.11 5.13
N GLU A 89 12.13 -7.21 4.39
CA GLU A 89 10.98 -8.12 4.43
C GLU A 89 10.80 -8.78 5.82
N GLN A 90 11.87 -8.90 6.59
CA GLN A 90 11.84 -9.38 7.99
C GLN A 90 11.02 -8.49 8.93
N LEU A 91 10.70 -7.25 8.53
CA LEU A 91 9.87 -6.32 9.30
C LEU A 91 8.40 -6.34 8.89
N LEU A 92 8.00 -7.18 7.93
CA LEU A 92 6.60 -7.30 7.51
C LEU A 92 5.75 -7.97 8.59
N GLY A 93 4.54 -7.45 8.80
CA GLY A 93 3.63 -7.84 9.88
C GLY A 93 3.71 -6.94 11.12
N GLN A 94 4.54 -5.90 11.10
CA GLN A 94 4.62 -4.89 12.16
C GLN A 94 4.90 -3.50 11.57
N PRO A 95 4.51 -2.41 12.25
CA PRO A 95 4.88 -1.05 11.84
C PRO A 95 6.39 -0.82 11.95
N ALA A 96 7.01 -0.30 10.89
CA ALA A 96 8.43 0.03 10.89
C ALA A 96 8.86 0.94 9.71
N SER A 97 7.91 1.43 8.91
CA SER A 97 8.21 2.34 7.80
C SER A 97 8.15 3.81 8.25
N HIS A 98 8.45 4.72 7.32
CA HIS A 98 8.27 6.16 7.53
C HIS A 98 6.95 6.69 6.91
N GLY A 99 5.90 5.88 6.90
CA GLY A 99 4.56 6.25 6.43
C GLY A 99 4.06 5.41 5.24
N CYS A 100 4.95 4.99 4.34
CA CYS A 100 4.61 4.12 3.22
C CYS A 100 4.14 2.72 3.66
N ILE A 101 3.40 2.04 2.80
CA ILE A 101 3.00 0.65 2.96
C ILE A 101 4.03 -0.24 2.28
N ARG A 102 4.86 -0.92 3.07
CA ARG A 102 5.86 -1.85 2.54
C ARG A 102 5.25 -3.24 2.38
N LEU A 103 5.57 -3.89 1.27
CA LEU A 103 5.26 -5.29 0.96
C LEU A 103 6.55 -6.05 0.67
N SER A 104 6.48 -7.39 0.64
CA SER A 104 7.56 -8.18 0.04
C SER A 104 7.73 -7.78 -1.43
N LYS A 105 8.90 -8.00 -2.02
CA LYS A 105 9.12 -7.68 -3.44
C LYS A 105 8.17 -8.47 -4.35
N ALA A 106 7.91 -9.73 -4.00
CA ALA A 106 7.01 -10.60 -4.74
C ALA A 106 5.56 -10.07 -4.69
N ASP A 107 5.06 -9.75 -3.50
CA ASP A 107 3.70 -9.24 -3.31
C ASP A 107 3.53 -7.87 -3.98
N ALA A 108 4.51 -6.98 -3.84
CA ALA A 108 4.49 -5.67 -4.48
C ALA A 108 4.41 -5.79 -6.01
N LYS A 109 5.19 -6.70 -6.61
CA LYS A 109 5.16 -6.97 -8.05
C LYS A 109 3.80 -7.49 -8.50
N ALA A 110 3.21 -8.41 -7.74
CA ALA A 110 1.89 -8.97 -8.04
C ALA A 110 0.80 -7.89 -7.96
N VAL A 111 0.77 -7.10 -6.89
CA VAL A 111 -0.20 -6.02 -6.68
C VAL A 111 -0.06 -4.93 -7.75
N TYR A 112 1.17 -4.50 -8.03
CA TYR A 112 1.44 -3.53 -9.10
C TYR A 112 1.00 -4.07 -10.47
N GLY A 113 1.26 -5.35 -10.75
CA GLY A 113 0.84 -6.01 -11.98
C GLY A 113 -0.66 -5.89 -12.22
N VAL A 114 -1.49 -6.22 -11.22
CA VAL A 114 -2.96 -6.14 -11.36
C VAL A 114 -3.44 -4.69 -11.45
N VAL A 115 -2.86 -3.75 -10.69
CA VAL A 115 -3.22 -2.32 -10.80
C VAL A 115 -2.84 -1.75 -12.16
N LYS A 116 -1.67 -2.14 -12.72
CA LYS A 116 -1.22 -1.73 -14.05
C LYS A 116 -2.13 -2.31 -15.13
N ALA A 117 -2.50 -3.58 -15.04
CA ALA A 117 -3.32 -4.27 -16.02
C ALA A 117 -4.75 -3.70 -16.12
N HIS A 118 -5.37 -3.40 -14.96
CA HIS A 118 -6.73 -2.84 -14.90
C HIS A 118 -6.75 -1.31 -15.06
N GLY A 119 -5.61 -0.66 -14.89
CA GLY A 119 -5.48 0.79 -14.90
C GLY A 119 -5.85 1.43 -13.56
N LYS A 120 -5.14 2.51 -13.21
CA LYS A 120 -5.28 3.23 -11.92
C LYS A 120 -6.73 3.62 -11.60
N ALA A 121 -7.49 4.07 -12.60
CA ALA A 121 -8.88 4.50 -12.42
C ALA A 121 -9.83 3.38 -11.96
N ASN A 122 -9.45 2.11 -12.15
CA ASN A 122 -10.21 0.93 -11.74
C ASN A 122 -9.67 0.29 -10.46
N ALA A 123 -8.71 0.93 -9.79
CA ALA A 123 -8.14 0.47 -8.54
C ALA A 123 -8.57 1.36 -7.37
N SER A 124 -8.83 0.76 -6.21
CA SER A 124 -9.14 1.46 -4.97
C SER A 124 -8.28 0.94 -3.82
N ILE A 125 -7.69 1.86 -3.06
CA ILE A 125 -6.86 1.59 -1.89
C ILE A 125 -7.56 2.15 -0.66
N CYS A 126 -8.12 1.30 0.18
CA CYS A 126 -8.80 1.67 1.42
C CYS A 126 -7.88 1.46 2.62
N VAL A 127 -7.64 2.49 3.42
CA VAL A 127 -6.79 2.42 4.62
C VAL A 127 -7.66 2.44 5.87
N VAL A 128 -7.70 1.30 6.56
CA VAL A 128 -8.55 1.06 7.74
C VAL A 128 -7.71 0.73 8.97
N GLY A 129 -8.34 0.82 10.15
CA GLY A 129 -7.68 0.57 11.42
C GLY A 129 -6.70 1.67 11.82
N LYS A 130 -5.86 1.38 12.81
CA LYS A 130 -4.83 2.29 13.32
C LYS A 130 -3.53 1.51 13.50
N THR A 131 -2.40 2.15 13.21
CA THR A 131 -1.09 1.58 13.52
C THR A 131 -0.99 1.31 15.03
N PRO A 132 -0.66 0.07 15.45
CA PRO A 132 -0.35 -0.20 16.84
C PRO A 132 0.84 0.65 17.32
N VAL A 133 0.66 1.35 18.43
CA VAL A 133 1.78 1.98 19.15
C VAL A 133 2.50 0.89 19.94
N LYS A 134 3.83 0.93 19.96
CA LYS A 134 4.63 0.09 20.87
C LYS A 134 4.56 0.64 22.28
#